data_AF-A0A518W957-F1
#
_entry.id   AF-A0A518W957-F1
#
_cell.length_a   1.000
_cell.length_b   1.000
_cell.length_c   1.000
_cell.angle_alpha   90.00
_cell.angle_beta   90.00
_cell.angle_gamma   90.00
#
_symmetry.space_group_name_H-M   'P 1'
#
loop_
_entity.id
_entity.type
_entity.pdbx_description
1 polymer ?
#
loop_
_entity_poly.entity_id
_entity_poly.type
_entity_poly.pdbx_seq_one_letter_code
_entity_poly.pdbx_strand_id
1 'polypeptide(L)' 'MGSGRLTNGACPRPDRRRVGRHLRSMSLFAEGAVAMALVLGREDAVAWAGAVAAVLRTAAELAEGSPGR' A
#
# COMPACT_ATOMS: atom_id res chain seq x y z
N MET A 1 -44.12 -5.11 19.71
CA MET A 1 -43.97 -6.03 18.56
C MET A 1 -43.32 -5.29 17.41
N GLY A 2 -42.34 -5.90 16.72
CA GLY A 2 -41.71 -5.36 15.49
C GLY A 2 -40.31 -4.76 15.71
N SER A 3 -39.31 -5.56 16.11
CA SER A 3 -38.49 -6.46 15.26
C SER A 3 -37.30 -5.74 14.62
N GLY A 4 -36.11 -6.15 15.05
CA GLY A 4 -34.83 -5.55 14.73
C GLY A 4 -34.48 -5.59 13.25
N ARG A 5 -33.88 -4.50 12.76
CA ARG A 5 -32.94 -4.58 11.66
C ARG A 5 -31.56 -4.72 12.27
N LEU A 6 -31.10 -5.97 12.39
CA LEU A 6 -29.69 -6.28 12.48
C LEU A 6 -29.01 -5.54 11.33
N THR A 7 -28.23 -4.51 11.67
CA THR A 7 -27.27 -3.90 10.78
C THR A 7 -26.35 -5.03 10.31
N ASN A 8 -26.63 -5.53 9.10
CA ASN A 8 -25.81 -6.53 8.44
C ASN A 8 -24.34 -6.16 8.63
N GLY A 9 -23.61 -7.03 9.35
CA GLY A 9 -22.18 -6.95 9.56
C GLY A 9 -21.42 -7.21 8.27
N ALA A 10 -21.65 -6.37 7.26
CA ALA A 10 -20.81 -6.31 6.09
C ALA A 10 -19.54 -5.58 6.51
N CYS A 11 -18.46 -6.34 6.74
CA CYS A 11 -17.12 -5.76 6.77
C CYS A 11 -17.01 -4.80 5.58
N PRO A 12 -16.65 -3.52 5.76
CA PRO A 12 -16.50 -2.61 4.64
C PRO A 12 -15.49 -3.24 3.70
N ARG A 13 -15.94 -3.62 2.49
CA ARG A 13 -15.04 -4.16 1.49
C ARG A 13 -13.92 -3.12 1.32
N PRO A 14 -12.64 -3.53 1.41
CA PRO A 14 -11.55 -2.59 1.32
C PRO A 14 -11.68 -1.85 -0.02
N ASP A 15 -11.85 -0.53 0.05
CA ASP A 15 -11.90 0.33 -1.12
C ASP A 15 -10.54 0.24 -1.81
N ARG A 16 -10.53 -0.40 -2.98
CA ARG A 16 -9.35 -0.60 -3.82
C ARG A 16 -8.60 0.70 -4.09
N ARG A 17 -9.31 1.83 -4.26
CA ARG A 17 -8.69 3.15 -4.44
C ARG A 17 -7.97 3.62 -3.18
N ARG A 18 -8.58 3.38 -2.01
CA ARG A 18 -7.97 3.71 -0.70
C ARG A 18 -6.72 2.86 -0.45
N VAL A 19 -6.79 1.57 -0.79
CA VAL A 19 -5.66 0.64 -0.69
C VAL A 19 -4.52 1.07 -1.63
N GLY A 20 -4.80 1.34 -2.90
CA GLY A 20 -3.81 1.83 -3.86
C GLY A 20 -3.14 3.13 -3.39
N ARG A 21 -3.92 4.11 -2.92
CA ARG A 21 -3.39 5.36 -2.34
C ARG A 21 -2.48 5.10 -1.14
N HIS A 22 -2.86 4.18 -0.25
CA HIS A 22 -2.05 3.87 0.93
C HIS A 22 -0.73 3.19 0.55
N LEU A 23 -0.78 2.22 -0.36
CA LEU A 23 0.40 1.54 -0.89
C LEU A 23 1.35 2.52 -1.59
N ARG A 24 0.81 3.47 -2.35
CA ARG A 24 1.60 4.53 -2.98
C ARG A 24 2.26 5.47 -1.97
N SER A 25 1.54 5.84 -0.92
CA SER A 25 2.12 6.62 0.18
C SER A 25 3.26 5.88 0.88
N MET A 26 3.09 4.57 1.11
CA MET A 26 4.13 3.73 1.71
C MET A 26 5.34 3.55 0.78
N SER A 27 5.11 3.42 -0.52
CA SER A 27 6.17 3.37 -1.54
C SER A 27 7.03 4.64 -1.51
N LEU A 28 6.42 5.83 -1.47
CA LEU A 28 7.14 7.09 -1.35
C LEU A 28 7.94 7.20 -0.05
N PHE A 29 7.38 6.71 1.06
CA PHE A 29 8.10 6.64 2.33
C PHE A 29 9.33 5.72 2.23
N ALA A 30 9.18 4.55 1.60
CA ALA A 30 10.29 3.62 1.39
C ALA A 30 11.37 4.22 0.46
N GLU A 31 10.99 4.97 -0.57
CA GLU A 31 11.95 5.73 -1.40
C GLU A 31 12.70 6.80 -0.58
N GLY A 32 12.02 7.48 0.34
CA GLY A 32 12.67 8.40 1.29
C GLY A 32 13.64 7.68 2.22
N ALA A 33 13.30 6.47 2.69
CA ALA A 33 14.18 5.64 3.50
C ALA A 33 15.42 5.18 2.73
N VAL A 34 15.28 4.87 1.43
CA VAL A 34 16.42 4.59 0.53
C VAL A 34 17.36 5.79 0.47
N ALA A 35 16.83 7.00 0.21
CA ALA A 35 17.64 8.21 0.15
C ALA A 35 18.39 8.47 1.47
N MET A 36 17.71 8.29 2.62
CA MET A 36 18.33 8.43 3.94
C MET A 36 19.41 7.36 4.20
N ALA A 37 19.17 6.11 3.80
CA ALA A 37 20.14 5.04 3.95
C ALA A 37 21.40 5.29 3.11
N LEU A 38 21.25 5.83 1.89
CA LEU A 38 22.39 6.27 1.06
C LEU A 38 23.19 7.38 1.74
N VAL A 39 22.52 8.40 2.28
CA VAL A 39 23.18 9.49 3.03
C VAL A 39 23.96 8.96 4.23
N LEU A 40 23.45 7.92 4.89
CA LEU A 40 24.10 7.28 6.05
C LEU A 40 25.14 6.22 5.65
N GLY A 41 25.36 5.95 4.35
CA GLY A 41 26.29 4.94 3.88
C GLY A 41 25.87 3.49 4.18
N ARG A 42 24.58 3.23 4.40
CA ARG A 42 24.01 1.92 4.74
C ARG A 42 23.47 1.20 3.50
N GLU A 43 24.39 0.73 2.67
CA GLU A 43 24.04 0.06 1.40
C GLU A 43 23.19 -1.21 1.59
N ASP A 44 23.36 -1.90 2.73
CA ASP A 44 22.51 -3.02 3.13
C ASP A 44 21.04 -2.59 3.22
N ALA A 45 20.78 -1.48 3.90
CA ALA A 45 19.43 -0.95 4.09
C ALA A 45 18.82 -0.36 2.81
N VAL A 46 19.66 0.17 1.90
CA VAL A 46 19.24 0.69 0.58
C VAL A 46 18.59 -0.41 -0.25
N ALA A 47 19.24 -1.59 -0.33
CA ALA A 47 18.72 -2.71 -1.10
C ALA A 47 17.37 -3.19 -0.56
N TRP A 48 17.25 -3.32 0.78
CA TRP A 48 16.01 -3.70 1.43
C TRP A 48 14.89 -2.68 1.24
N ALA A 49 15.16 -1.40 1.48
CA ALA A 49 14.16 -0.34 1.35
C ALA A 49 13.72 -0.16 -0.12
N GLY A 50 14.63 -0.30 -1.08
CA GLY A 50 14.34 -0.25 -2.50
C GLY A 50 13.44 -1.41 -2.95
N ALA A 51 13.72 -2.64 -2.48
CA ALA A 51 12.88 -3.79 -2.74
C ALA A 51 11.45 -3.60 -2.17
N VAL A 52 11.34 -3.06 -0.95
CA VAL A 52 10.04 -2.75 -0.33
C VAL A 52 9.28 -1.68 -1.13
N ALA A 53 9.96 -0.62 -1.57
CA ALA A 53 9.37 0.42 -2.40
C ALA A 53 8.79 -0.15 -3.71
N ALA A 54 9.55 -1.03 -4.38
CA ALA A 54 9.13 -1.70 -5.61
C ALA A 54 7.89 -2.59 -5.38
N VAL A 55 7.91 -3.42 -4.33
CA VAL A 55 6.78 -4.29 -3.98
C VAL A 55 5.52 -3.48 -3.70
N LEU A 56 5.63 -2.39 -2.92
CA LEU A 56 4.50 -1.53 -2.60
C LEU A 56 3.92 -0.84 -3.84
N ARG A 57 4.78 -0.44 -4.78
CA ARG A 57 4.36 0.14 -6.06
C ARG A 57 3.60 -0.86 -6.92
N THR A 58 4.14 -2.07 -7.09
CA THR A 58 3.46 -3.15 -7.83
C THR A 58 2.14 -3.53 -7.16
N ALA A 59 2.10 -3.59 -5.82
CA ALA A 59 0.87 -3.85 -5.08
C ALA A 59 -0.16 -2.73 -5.30
N ALA A 60 0.27 -1.47 -5.38
CA ALA A 60 -0.62 -0.34 -5.69
C ALA A 60 -1.22 -0.48 -7.10
N GLU A 61 -0.41 -0.82 -8.10
CA GLU A 61 -0.85 -1.05 -9.48
C GLU A 61 -1.87 -2.20 -9.57
N LEU A 62 -1.63 -3.31 -8.84
CA LEU A 62 -2.56 -4.44 -8.76
C LEU A 62 -3.87 -4.07 -8.05
N ALA A 63 -3.80 -3.24 -7.01
CA ALA A 63 -4.96 -2.79 -6.25
C ALA A 63 -5.84 -1.82 -7.05
N GLU A 64 -5.23 -0.94 -7.86
CA GLU A 64 -5.93 -0.03 -8.78
C GLU A 64 -6.61 -0.78 -9.93
N GLY A 65 -6.11 -1.99 -10.25
CA GLY A 65 -6.64 -2.89 -11.25
C GLY A 65 -6.05 -2.60 -12.62
N SER A 66 -5.64 -3.66 -13.34
CA SER A 66 -5.29 -3.55 -14.75
C SER A 66 -6.42 -2.81 -15.48
N PRO A 67 -6.16 -1.72 -16.24
CA PRO A 67 -7.08 -1.35 -17.30
C PRO A 67 -7.21 -2.58 -18.19
N GLY A 68 -8.46 -2.91 -18.54
CA GLY A 68 -8.86 -4.20 -19.09
C GLY A 68 -7.93 -4.77 -20.16
N ARG A 69 -7.68 -6.07 -20.02
CA ARG A 69 -7.58 -6.96 -21.17
C ARG A 69 -8.98 -7.47 -21.48
#